data_AF-A0A7C6UY26-F1
#
_entry.id   AF-A0A7C6UY26-F1
#
_cell.length_a   1.000
_cell.length_b   1.000
_cell.length_c   1.000
_cell.angle_alpha   90.00
_cell.angle_beta   90.00
_cell.angle_gamma   90.00
#
_symmetry.space_group_name_H-M   'P 1'
#
loop_
_entity.id
_entity.type
_entity.pdbx_description
1 polymer ?
#
loop_
_entity_poly.entity_id
_entity_poly.type
_entity_poly.pdbx_seq_one_letter_code
_entity_poly.pdbx_strand_id
1 'polypeptide(L)' 'MNIKVYEYEAIIQKVPDIDGAYVEFPYNVKKELGKGRVKVQVTFDGEPLC' A
#
# COMPACT_ATOMS: atom_id res chain seq x y z
N MET A 1 18.03 7.04 -9.23
CA MET A 1 17.22 6.79 -8.02
C MET A 1 16.86 5.32 -8.02
N ASN A 2 17.23 4.56 -6.99
CA ASN A 2 16.81 3.16 -6.88
C ASN A 2 15.33 3.12 -6.50
N ILE A 3 14.48 2.80 -7.47
CA ILE A 3 13.05 2.56 -7.25
C ILE A 3 12.96 1.14 -6.68
N LYS A 4 12.61 1.02 -5.40
CA LYS A 4 12.32 -0.27 -4.76
C LYS A 4 10.83 -0.53 -4.93
N VAL A 5 10.50 -1.54 -5.74
CA VAL A 5 9.12 -1.98 -5.99
C VAL A 5 8.79 -3.09 -5.00
N TYR A 6 7.63 -3.01 -4.36
CA TYR A 6 7.09 -4.04 -3.50
C TYR A 6 5.84 -4.61 -4.18
N GLU A 7 5.93 -5.86 -4.63
CA GLU A 7 4.84 -6.57 -5.30
C GLU A 7 4.43 -7.76 -4.44
N TYR A 8 3.15 -7.83 -4.11
CA TYR A 8 2.58 -8.83 -3.22
C TYR A 8 1.08 -8.93 -3.40
N GLU A 9 0.51 -10.09 -3.09
CA GLU A 9 -0.94 -10.28 -3.03
C GLU A 9 -1.47 -9.80 -1.68
N ALA A 10 -2.64 -9.15 -1.70
CA ALA A 10 -3.31 -8.68 -0.50
C ALA A 10 -4.82 -8.84 -0.61
N ILE A 11 -5.46 -9.05 0.53
CA ILE A 11 -6.92 -9.11 0.62
C ILE A 11 -7.44 -7.68 0.80
N ILE A 12 -8.37 -7.28 -0.05
CA ILE A 12 -9.09 -6.00 0.09
C ILE A 12 -10.03 -6.11 1.29
N GLN A 13 -9.80 -5.26 2.29
CA GLN A 13 -10.60 -5.14 3.50
C GLN A 13 -11.57 -3.97 3.35
N LYS A 14 -12.86 -4.22 3.53
CA LYS A 14 -13.89 -3.17 3.58
C LYS A 14 -13.92 -2.55 4.97
N VAL A 15 -14.00 -1.22 5.05
CA VAL A 15 -14.27 -0.53 6.31
C VAL A 15 -15.78 -0.63 6.60
N PRO A 16 -16.19 -1.14 7.78
CA PRO A 16 -17.60 -1.11 8.17
C PRO A 16 -18.13 0.32 8.14
N ASP A 17 -19.38 0.48 7.68
CA ASP A 17 -20.12 1.75 7.73
C ASP A 17 -19.56 2.90 6.86
N ILE A 18 -18.53 2.66 6.05
CA ILE A 18 -17.95 3.64 5.12
C ILE A 18 -17.74 3.00 3.75
N ASP A 19 -17.94 3.77 2.67
CA ASP A 19 -17.56 3.38 1.31
C ASP A 19 -16.04 3.50 1.09
N GLY A 20 -15.27 2.89 1.98
CA GLY A 20 -13.82 2.86 1.97
C GLY A 20 -13.30 1.42 2.07
N ALA A 21 -12.14 1.18 1.45
CA ALA A 21 -11.43 -0.08 1.52
C ALA A 21 -9.92 0.15 1.67
N TYR A 22 -9.23 -0.85 2.21
CA TYR A 22 -7.78 -0.82 2.37
C TYR A 22 -7.18 -2.22 2.16
N VAL A 23 -5.86 -2.26 1.99
CA VAL A 23 -5.07 -3.49 2.00
C VAL A 23 -4.00 -3.38 3.09
N GLU A 24 -3.59 -4.50 3.65
CA GLU A 24 -2.48 -4.55 4.59
C GLU A 24 -1.15 -4.59 3.83
N PHE A 25 -0.20 -3.74 4.23
CA PHE A 25 1.17 -3.82 3.73
C PHE A 25 1.97 -4.80 4.60
N PRO A 26 2.52 -5.90 4.06
CA PRO A 26 3.08 -7.00 4.86
C PRO A 26 4.42 -6.67 5.54
N TYR A 27 4.99 -5.47 5.29
CA TYR A 27 6.27 -5.05 5.84
C TYR A 27 6.14 -3.93 6.86
N ASN A 28 7.11 -3.83 7.77
CA ASN A 28 7.17 -2.74 8.73
C ASN A 28 7.65 -1.44 8.06
N VAL A 29 6.71 -0.56 7.69
CA VAL A 29 6.97 0.74 7.06
C VAL A 29 8.01 1.57 7.80
N LYS A 30 7.98 1.59 9.14
CA LYS A 30 8.90 2.39 9.94
C LYS A 30 10.33 1.86 9.88
N LYS A 31 10.51 0.54 9.85
CA LYS A 31 11.83 -0.10 9.69
C LYS A 31 12.34 0.04 8.25
N GLU A 32 11.49 -0.19 7.25
CA GLU A 32 11.88 -0.18 5.83
C GLU A 32 12.12 1.22 5.26
N LEU A 33 11.29 2.20 5.64
CA LEU A 33 11.25 3.53 5.02
C LEU A 33 11.59 4.66 5.99
N GLY A 34 11.81 4.36 7.28
CA GLY A 34 12.24 5.32 8.30
C GLY A 34 11.21 6.38 8.68
N LYS A 35 9.97 6.29 8.15
CA LYS A 35 8.90 7.28 8.35
C LYS A 35 7.62 6.59 8.82
N GLY A 36 6.79 7.32 9.55
CA GLY A 36 5.45 6.85 9.93
C GLY A 36 4.42 6.94 8.81
N ARG A 37 4.60 7.88 7.87
CA ARG A 37 3.75 8.07 6.68
C ARG A 37 4.64 8.26 5.47
N VAL A 38 4.32 7.58 4.38
CA VAL A 38 5.09 7.62 3.13
C VAL A 38 4.13 7.83 1.98
N LYS A 39 4.42 8.81 1.12
CA LYS A 39 3.73 8.98 -0.15
C LYS A 39 4.27 7.94 -1.13
N VAL A 40 3.39 7.19 -1.75
CA VAL A 40 3.73 6.09 -2.67
C VAL A 40 2.99 6.26 -3.99
N GLN A 41 3.55 5.70 -5.05
CA GLN A 41 2.83 5.39 -6.29
C GLN A 41 2.48 3.91 -6.22
N VAL A 42 1.22 3.56 -6.49
CA VAL A 42 0.74 2.18 -6.35
C VAL A 42 -0.10 1.79 -7.56
N THR A 43 -0.14 0.49 -7.82
CA THR A 43 -1.00 -0.14 -8.82
C THR A 43 -1.74 -1.29 -8.16
N PHE A 44 -3.05 -1.41 -8.39
CA PHE A 44 -3.86 -2.57 -7.99
C PHE A 44 -4.24 -3.33 -9.25
N ASP A 45 -3.82 -4.60 -9.37
CA ASP A 45 -4.08 -5.42 -10.57
C ASP A 45 -3.69 -4.73 -11.89
N GLY A 46 -2.62 -3.93 -11.87
CA GLY A 46 -2.14 -3.16 -13.03
C GLY A 46 -2.80 -1.78 -13.20
N GLU A 47 -3.88 -1.49 -12.49
CA GLU A 47 -4.54 -0.17 -12.51
C GLU A 47 -3.80 0.81 -11.58
N PRO A 48 -3.21 1.90 -12.12
CA PRO A 48 -2.49 2.88 -11.32
C PRO A 48 -3.45 3.74 -10.51
N LEU A 49 -3.14 3.93 -9.22
CA LEU A 49 -3.79 4.94 -8.41
C LEU A 49 -3.07 6.28 -8.62
N CYS A 50 -3.78 7.27 -9.18
CA CYS A 50 -3.28 8.63 -9.41
C CYS A 50 -3.01 9.42 -8.12
#